data_AF-A0AA35JX50-F1
#
_entry.id   AF-A0AA35JX50-F1
#
_cell.length_a   1.000
_cell.length_b   1.000
_cell.length_c   1.000
_cell.angle_alpha   90.00
_cell.angle_beta   90.00
_cell.angle_gamma   90.00
#
_symmetry.space_group_name_H-M   'P 1'
#
loop_
_entity.id
_entity.type
_entity.pdbx_description
1 polymer ?
#
loop_
_entity_poly.entity_id
_entity_poly.type
_entity_poly.pdbx_seq_one_letter_code
_entity_poly.pdbx_strand_id
1 'polypeptide(L)'
;MISLVLFVWIVPCVASQLVSSFAKAESQKGSKQVICSVPGPQGPPGVPGAPGSPGTMGRMGFPGKDGQDGKDGEKGETGEEGPQGKTGNPGKAGPKGKVGAIGKAGPRGPKGLKGNPGKSGGVGKKGPKGALGDPGMPGPCSCGANKAKSAFSVAVTKSYPRERLPIKFDKILMNEGANYNSSSGKFVCSIPGIYYFTYDITLANKHLAIGLVHNGQYRIKTFDANTGNHDIASGSTILSLKQDDEVWLQIFYSEQNGLFYDPYWTDSLFTGFLIYPDQEYLNEI
;
A
#
# COMPACT_ATOMS: atom_id res chain seq x y z
N MET A 1 45.64 71.06 34.06
CA MET A 1 45.76 71.11 32.58
C MET A 1 45.38 69.73 32.08
N ILE A 2 44.12 69.33 31.89
CA ILE A 2 43.08 69.73 30.90
C ILE A 2 43.61 69.87 29.46
N SER A 3 43.40 68.81 28.67
CA SER A 3 43.07 68.78 27.23
C SER A 3 42.80 67.29 26.93
N LEU A 4 41.61 66.74 26.68
CA LEU A 4 40.38 67.14 26.00
C LEU A 4 40.57 67.35 24.49
N VAL A 5 40.51 66.25 23.73
CA VAL A 5 39.90 66.22 22.39
C VAL A 5 39.13 64.90 22.22
N LEU A 6 37.80 65.05 22.17
CA LEU A 6 36.84 64.05 21.74
C LEU A 6 37.01 63.74 20.24
N PHE A 7 36.83 62.49 19.86
CA PHE A 7 36.24 62.16 18.55
C PHE A 7 35.09 61.19 18.75
N VAL A 8 33.91 61.79 18.86
CA VAL A 8 32.60 61.19 18.63
C VAL A 8 32.44 61.04 17.12
N TRP A 9 32.21 59.83 16.61
CA TRP A 9 31.59 59.63 15.30
C TRP A 9 30.34 58.78 15.47
N ILE A 10 29.21 59.48 15.29
CA ILE A 10 27.87 58.94 15.19
C ILE A 10 27.66 58.48 13.74
N VAL A 11 27.03 57.31 13.67
CA VAL A 11 26.52 56.50 12.56
C VAL A 11 25.74 57.29 11.48
N PRO A 12 25.71 56.81 10.22
CA PRO A 12 24.43 56.32 9.67
C PRO A 12 24.62 54.94 9.00
N CYS A 13 24.01 53.85 9.46
CA CYS A 13 22.59 53.53 9.26
C CYS A 13 22.18 53.50 7.79
N VAL A 14 22.98 52.91 6.88
CA VAL A 14 22.48 52.38 5.59
C VAL A 14 23.35 51.18 5.14
N ALA A 15 23.25 50.05 5.84
CA ALA A 15 23.69 48.75 5.29
C ALA A 15 22.87 47.57 5.82
N SER A 16 21.68 47.82 6.36
CA SER A 16 20.79 46.79 6.92
C SER A 16 19.67 46.37 5.96
N GLN A 17 19.80 46.60 4.66
CA GLN A 17 18.81 46.18 3.66
C GLN A 17 19.35 45.40 2.45
N LEU A 18 20.60 44.92 2.50
CA LEU A 18 21.14 44.02 1.48
C LEU A 18 21.58 42.64 2.01
N VAL A 19 21.25 42.31 3.26
CA VAL A 19 21.58 41.03 3.90
C VAL A 19 20.35 40.10 4.00
N SER A 20 19.19 40.49 3.47
CA SER A 20 17.94 39.72 3.55
C SER A 20 17.51 39.04 2.24
N SER A 21 18.41 38.87 1.25
CA SER A 21 18.03 38.27 -0.05
C SER A 21 18.96 37.19 -0.60
N PHE A 22 20.01 36.80 0.14
CA PHE A 22 20.77 35.57 -0.14
C PHE A 22 20.39 34.42 0.80
N ALA A 23 19.12 34.41 1.24
CA ALA A 23 18.49 33.21 1.80
C ALA A 23 17.70 32.50 0.67
N LYS A 24 18.41 31.95 -0.31
CA LYS A 24 17.80 31.02 -1.26
C LYS A 24 18.81 30.04 -1.84
N ALA A 25 18.62 28.79 -1.44
CA ALA A 25 18.96 27.58 -2.17
C ALA A 25 20.44 27.19 -2.27
N GLU A 26 21.03 26.78 -1.14
CA GLU A 26 21.83 25.56 -1.14
C GLU A 26 20.92 24.41 -0.68
N SER A 27 20.12 23.92 -1.62
CA SER A 27 19.53 22.60 -1.52
C SER A 27 20.70 21.62 -1.50
N GLN A 28 21.03 21.12 -0.31
CA GLN A 28 22.02 20.08 -0.14
C GLN A 28 21.67 18.94 -1.10
N LYS A 29 22.56 18.75 -2.07
CA LYS A 29 22.63 17.66 -3.01
C LYS A 29 22.37 16.37 -2.23
N GLY A 30 21.18 15.80 -2.48
CA GLY A 30 20.60 14.76 -1.66
C GLY A 30 21.56 13.61 -1.38
N SER A 31 21.64 13.24 -0.10
CA SER A 31 21.86 11.83 0.25
C SER A 31 20.91 11.01 -0.63
N LYS A 32 21.46 10.17 -1.49
CA LYS A 32 20.68 9.11 -2.15
C LYS A 32 20.29 8.12 -1.05
N GLN A 33 19.31 8.48 -0.23
CA GLN A 33 18.59 7.51 0.56
C GLN A 33 18.04 6.50 -0.44
N VAL A 34 18.48 5.25 -0.31
CA VAL A 34 17.94 4.14 -1.08
C VAL A 34 16.49 3.99 -0.64
N ILE A 35 15.56 4.50 -1.44
CA ILE A 35 14.12 4.39 -1.19
C ILE A 35 13.73 2.96 -1.57
N CYS A 36 13.73 2.07 -0.58
CA CYS A 36 13.10 0.76 -0.70
C CYS A 36 11.59 0.92 -0.42
N SER A 37 10.80 1.22 -1.45
CA SER A 37 9.34 1.07 -1.39
C SER A 37 8.93 -0.21 -2.11
N VAL A 38 8.27 -1.13 -1.41
CA VAL A 38 7.62 -2.30 -2.04
C VAL A 38 6.30 -1.83 -2.68
N PRO A 39 5.97 -2.24 -3.92
CA PRO A 39 4.67 -1.94 -4.53
C PRO A 39 3.51 -2.37 -3.62
N GLY A 40 2.43 -1.57 -3.57
CA GLY A 40 1.25 -1.90 -2.80
C GLY A 40 0.57 -3.19 -3.29
N PRO A 41 -0.24 -3.87 -2.45
CA PRO A 41 -0.99 -5.04 -2.86
C PRO A 41 -1.95 -4.69 -4.01
N GLN A 42 -2.25 -5.68 -4.85
CA GLN A 42 -3.20 -5.53 -5.95
C GLN A 42 -4.57 -5.10 -5.43
N GLY A 43 -5.18 -4.10 -6.08
CA GLY A 43 -6.52 -3.63 -5.72
C GLY A 43 -7.58 -4.75 -5.88
N PRO A 44 -8.69 -4.70 -5.11
CA PRO A 44 -9.75 -5.69 -5.23
C PRO A 44 -10.37 -5.67 -6.64
N PRO A 45 -10.93 -6.81 -7.12
CA PRO A 45 -11.65 -6.84 -8.40
C PRO A 45 -12.80 -5.82 -8.41
N GLY A 46 -13.00 -5.15 -9.55
CA GLY A 46 -14.13 -4.24 -9.73
C GLY A 46 -15.49 -4.92 -9.49
N VAL A 47 -16.48 -4.17 -9.02
CA VAL A 47 -17.83 -4.69 -8.78
C VAL A 47 -18.44 -5.25 -10.08
N PRO A 48 -19.16 -6.39 -10.04
CA PRO A 48 -19.85 -6.90 -11.22
C PRO A 48 -20.84 -5.88 -11.78
N GLY A 49 -20.96 -5.82 -13.11
CA GLY A 49 -21.94 -4.96 -13.76
C GLY A 49 -23.38 -5.30 -13.32
N ALA A 50 -24.22 -4.26 -13.20
CA ALA A 50 -25.62 -4.42 -12.83
C ALA A 50 -26.38 -5.35 -13.80
N PRO A 51 -27.40 -6.10 -13.35
CA PRO A 51 -28.24 -6.89 -14.24
C PRO A 51 -28.89 -6.03 -15.33
N GLY A 52 -28.98 -6.54 -16.55
CA GLY A 52 -29.70 -5.86 -17.63
C GLY A 52 -31.20 -5.72 -17.32
N SER A 53 -31.82 -4.64 -17.79
CA SER A 53 -33.26 -4.41 -17.63
C SER A 53 -34.10 -5.53 -18.26
N PRO A 54 -35.26 -5.91 -17.66
CA PRO A 54 -36.16 -6.88 -18.26
C PRO A 54 -36.58 -6.50 -19.68
N GLY A 55 -36.75 -7.50 -20.55
CA GLY A 55 -37.26 -7.28 -21.91
C GLY A 55 -38.71 -6.79 -21.92
N THR A 56 -39.06 -5.90 -22.85
CA THR A 56 -40.43 -5.38 -23.01
C THR A 56 -41.44 -6.48 -23.36
N MET A 57 -42.69 -6.33 -22.92
CA MET A 57 -43.77 -7.26 -23.25
C MET A 57 -44.00 -7.35 -24.77
N GLY A 58 -44.16 -8.56 -25.30
CA GLY A 58 -44.44 -8.78 -26.72
C GLY A 58 -45.78 -8.18 -27.15
N ARG A 59 -45.86 -7.71 -28.41
CA ARG A 59 -47.10 -7.17 -28.98
C ARG A 59 -48.23 -8.21 -28.97
N MET A 60 -49.45 -7.74 -28.77
CA MET A 60 -50.66 -8.57 -28.78
C MET A 60 -50.88 -9.24 -30.15
N GLY A 61 -51.28 -10.51 -30.15
CA GLY A 61 -51.60 -11.24 -31.38
C GLY A 61 -52.80 -10.66 -32.13
N PHE A 62 -52.82 -10.81 -33.45
CA PHE A 62 -53.95 -10.39 -34.28
C PHE A 62 -55.24 -11.16 -33.93
N PRO A 63 -56.43 -10.55 -34.05
CA PRO A 63 -57.71 -11.26 -33.83
C PRO A 63 -57.89 -12.44 -34.78
N GLY A 64 -58.59 -13.49 -34.32
CA GLY A 64 -58.98 -14.61 -35.18
C GLY A 64 -59.90 -14.17 -36.34
N LYS A 65 -59.85 -14.88 -37.47
CA LYS A 65 -60.77 -14.65 -38.60
C LYS A 65 -62.20 -15.00 -38.20
N ASP A 66 -63.18 -14.29 -38.77
CA ASP A 66 -64.61 -14.56 -38.54
C ASP A 66 -65.01 -15.96 -39.04
N GLY A 67 -66.00 -16.57 -38.38
CA GLY A 67 -66.56 -17.85 -38.80
C GLY A 67 -67.27 -17.76 -40.17
N GLN A 68 -67.25 -18.86 -40.94
CA GLN A 68 -68.00 -18.96 -42.21
C GLN A 68 -69.51 -18.94 -41.96
N ASP A 69 -70.27 -18.49 -42.96
CA ASP A 69 -71.74 -18.47 -42.90
C ASP A 69 -72.33 -19.89 -42.79
N GLY A 70 -73.44 -20.03 -42.06
CA GLY A 70 -74.12 -21.30 -41.89
C GLY A 70 -74.72 -21.82 -43.20
N LYS A 71 -74.68 -23.15 -43.42
CA LYS A 71 -75.32 -23.80 -44.57
C LYS A 71 -76.85 -23.64 -44.50
N ASP A 72 -77.50 -23.53 -45.66
CA ASP A 72 -78.96 -23.46 -45.77
C ASP A 72 -79.64 -24.67 -45.13
N GLY A 73 -80.79 -24.45 -44.47
CA GLY A 73 -81.53 -25.49 -43.77
C GLY A 73 -82.15 -26.53 -44.74
N GLU A 74 -82.22 -27.79 -44.30
CA GLU A 74 -82.86 -28.86 -45.07
C GLU A 74 -84.37 -28.61 -45.28
N LYS A 75 -84.87 -29.09 -46.42
CA LYS A 75 -86.26 -28.92 -46.86
C LYS A 75 -87.21 -29.67 -45.92
N GLY A 76 -88.24 -29.00 -45.41
CA GLY A 76 -89.22 -29.60 -44.48
C GLY A 76 -89.93 -30.85 -45.04
N GLU A 77 -90.16 -31.82 -44.16
CA GLU A 77 -90.81 -33.11 -44.47
C GLU A 77 -92.28 -32.95 -44.91
N THR A 78 -92.77 -33.94 -45.67
CA THR A 78 -94.14 -33.99 -46.20
C THR A 78 -95.10 -34.42 -45.10
N GLY A 79 -96.20 -33.69 -44.89
CA GLY A 79 -97.15 -33.95 -43.80
C GLY A 79 -97.82 -35.34 -43.87
N GLU A 80 -98.11 -35.91 -42.70
CA GLU A 80 -98.69 -37.24 -42.51
C GLU A 80 -100.10 -37.40 -43.10
N GLU A 81 -100.41 -38.63 -43.53
CA GLU A 81 -101.71 -39.03 -44.09
C GLU A 81 -102.76 -39.20 -42.97
N GLY A 82 -103.97 -38.66 -43.17
CA GLY A 82 -105.04 -38.66 -42.16
C GLY A 82 -105.64 -40.05 -41.89
N PRO A 83 -106.22 -40.30 -40.69
CA PRO A 83 -106.59 -41.64 -40.27
C PRO A 83 -107.93 -42.17 -40.82
N GLN A 84 -107.85 -43.44 -41.26
CA GLN A 84 -108.72 -44.62 -41.12
C GLN A 84 -110.26 -44.58 -41.28
N GLY A 85 -110.76 -45.47 -42.15
CA GLY A 85 -112.15 -45.97 -42.17
C GLY A 85 -112.20 -47.50 -42.40
N LYS A 86 -113.24 -48.16 -41.85
CA LYS A 86 -113.46 -49.63 -41.82
C LYS A 86 -113.78 -50.25 -43.21
N THR A 87 -113.50 -51.55 -43.32
CA THR A 87 -113.47 -52.47 -44.48
C THR A 87 -114.55 -52.30 -45.57
N GLY A 88 -114.10 -52.16 -46.83
CA GLY A 88 -114.86 -52.28 -48.09
C GLY A 88 -114.08 -51.70 -49.28
N ASN A 89 -114.07 -52.39 -50.44
CA ASN A 89 -113.18 -52.19 -51.62
C ASN A 89 -113.10 -50.76 -52.24
N PRO A 90 -112.00 -50.42 -52.96
CA PRO A 90 -111.34 -49.08 -52.95
C PRO A 90 -111.94 -47.94 -53.80
N GLY A 91 -111.81 -46.70 -53.30
CA GLY A 91 -112.03 -45.44 -54.03
C GLY A 91 -110.86 -44.43 -53.88
N LYS A 92 -110.67 -43.56 -54.88
CA LYS A 92 -109.46 -42.79 -55.27
C LYS A 92 -108.84 -41.82 -54.22
N ALA A 93 -107.51 -41.65 -54.32
CA ALA A 93 -106.61 -40.84 -53.49
C ALA A 93 -106.87 -39.32 -53.54
N GLY A 94 -106.69 -38.64 -52.39
CA GLY A 94 -106.75 -37.18 -52.25
C GLY A 94 -105.49 -36.45 -52.75
N PRO A 95 -105.58 -35.14 -53.08
CA PRO A 95 -104.46 -34.37 -53.65
C PRO A 95 -103.35 -34.05 -52.63
N LYS A 96 -102.11 -34.01 -53.14
CA LYS A 96 -100.84 -33.81 -52.41
C LYS A 96 -100.76 -32.42 -51.74
N GLY A 97 -100.35 -32.36 -50.47
CA GLY A 97 -100.09 -31.12 -49.74
C GLY A 97 -98.97 -30.26 -50.37
N LYS A 98 -99.06 -28.93 -50.23
CA LYS A 98 -98.09 -27.94 -50.78
C LYS A 98 -96.70 -28.06 -50.14
N VAL A 99 -95.66 -27.76 -50.92
CA VAL A 99 -94.25 -27.74 -50.49
C VAL A 99 -94.05 -26.70 -49.36
N GLY A 100 -93.39 -27.10 -48.27
CA GLY A 100 -93.01 -26.19 -47.18
C GLY A 100 -92.03 -25.10 -47.63
N ALA A 101 -92.11 -23.91 -47.02
CA ALA A 101 -91.23 -22.79 -47.34
C ALA A 101 -89.75 -23.10 -47.02
N ILE A 102 -88.82 -22.57 -47.83
CA ILE A 102 -87.36 -22.67 -47.61
C ILE A 102 -87.03 -22.03 -46.25
N GLY A 103 -86.28 -22.74 -45.40
CA GLY A 103 -85.81 -22.23 -44.12
C GLY A 103 -84.91 -21.01 -44.29
N LYS A 104 -85.01 -20.02 -43.40
CA LYS A 104 -84.15 -18.82 -43.44
C LYS A 104 -82.68 -19.22 -43.23
N ALA A 105 -81.77 -18.51 -43.91
CA ALA A 105 -80.32 -18.69 -43.75
C ALA A 105 -79.90 -18.58 -42.27
N GLY A 106 -78.95 -19.41 -41.86
CA GLY A 106 -78.42 -19.41 -40.49
C GLY A 106 -77.68 -18.10 -40.17
N PRO A 107 -77.60 -17.69 -38.89
CA PRO A 107 -76.88 -16.48 -38.51
C PRO A 107 -75.37 -16.63 -38.76
N ARG A 108 -74.71 -15.53 -39.15
CA ARG A 108 -73.24 -15.47 -39.29
C ARG A 108 -72.56 -15.87 -37.98
N GLY A 109 -71.49 -16.67 -38.08
CA GLY A 109 -70.72 -17.11 -36.92
C GLY A 109 -70.15 -15.94 -36.09
N PRO A 110 -69.93 -16.13 -34.77
CA PRO A 110 -69.41 -15.07 -33.90
C PRO A 110 -68.00 -14.62 -34.31
N LYS A 111 -67.69 -13.35 -34.03
CA LYS A 111 -66.38 -12.74 -34.30
C LYS A 111 -65.27 -13.47 -33.54
N GLY A 112 -64.13 -13.68 -34.18
CA GLY A 112 -62.98 -14.35 -33.56
C GLY A 112 -62.49 -13.64 -32.30
N LEU A 113 -62.12 -14.40 -31.27
CA LEU A 113 -61.63 -13.86 -29.99
C LEU A 113 -60.30 -13.10 -30.16
N LYS A 114 -60.08 -12.11 -29.29
CA LYS A 114 -58.85 -11.29 -29.25
C LYS A 114 -57.67 -12.17 -28.81
N GLY A 115 -56.55 -12.07 -29.52
CA GLY A 115 -55.33 -12.84 -29.19
C GLY A 115 -54.76 -12.48 -27.82
N ASN A 116 -54.20 -13.46 -27.11
CA ASN A 116 -53.61 -13.25 -25.78
C ASN A 116 -52.38 -12.32 -25.83
N PRO A 117 -52.06 -11.61 -24.72
CA PRO A 117 -50.82 -10.84 -24.60
C PRO A 117 -49.58 -11.71 -24.83
N GLY A 118 -48.53 -11.13 -25.44
CA GLY A 118 -47.24 -11.79 -25.58
C GLY A 118 -46.57 -12.02 -24.22
N LYS A 119 -45.79 -13.10 -24.08
CA LYS A 119 -45.06 -13.40 -22.84
C LYS A 119 -44.06 -12.29 -22.51
N SER A 120 -43.87 -12.00 -21.22
CA SER A 120 -42.86 -11.05 -20.73
C SER A 120 -41.46 -11.49 -21.13
N GLY A 121 -40.59 -10.53 -21.48
CA GLY A 121 -39.18 -10.81 -21.77
C GLY A 121 -38.45 -11.29 -20.51
N GLY A 122 -37.50 -12.22 -20.67
CA GLY A 122 -36.70 -12.74 -19.56
C GLY A 122 -35.83 -11.68 -18.90
N VAL A 123 -35.36 -11.98 -17.69
CA VAL A 123 -34.42 -11.12 -16.94
C VAL A 123 -33.08 -11.05 -17.69
N GLY A 124 -32.51 -9.85 -17.83
CA GLY A 124 -31.21 -9.64 -18.46
C GLY A 124 -30.09 -10.37 -17.73
N LYS A 125 -29.13 -10.93 -18.46
CA LYS A 125 -27.99 -11.65 -17.87
C LYS A 125 -27.16 -10.72 -16.98
N LYS A 126 -26.58 -11.27 -15.91
CA LYS A 126 -25.64 -10.56 -15.03
C LYS A 126 -24.42 -10.13 -15.85
N GLY A 127 -23.95 -8.89 -15.64
CA GLY A 127 -22.75 -8.37 -16.31
C GLY A 127 -21.48 -9.17 -15.95
N PRO A 128 -20.43 -9.12 -16.78
CA PRO A 128 -19.16 -9.79 -16.50
C PRO A 128 -18.52 -9.28 -15.20
N LYS A 129 -17.64 -10.10 -14.62
CA LYS A 129 -16.81 -9.71 -13.47
C LYS A 129 -15.93 -8.52 -13.88
N GLY A 130 -15.84 -7.49 -13.04
CA GLY A 130 -14.98 -6.34 -13.29
C GLY A 130 -13.51 -6.76 -13.45
N ALA A 131 -12.75 -5.97 -14.22
CA ALA A 131 -11.31 -6.19 -14.39
C ALA A 131 -10.58 -6.14 -13.04
N LEU A 132 -9.43 -6.81 -13.00
CA LEU A 132 -8.53 -6.76 -11.86
C LEU A 132 -7.95 -5.36 -11.74
N GLY A 133 -7.92 -4.79 -10.53
CA GLY A 133 -7.37 -3.45 -10.31
C GLY A 133 -5.88 -3.40 -10.60
N ASP A 134 -5.40 -2.26 -11.09
CA ASP A 134 -3.97 -2.00 -11.28
C ASP A 134 -3.21 -2.10 -9.94
N PRO A 135 -1.90 -2.42 -9.96
CA PRO A 135 -1.07 -2.32 -8.77
C PRO A 135 -1.17 -0.92 -8.15
N GLY A 136 -1.33 -0.86 -6.83
CA GLY A 136 -1.33 0.42 -6.12
C GLY A 136 -0.02 1.17 -6.36
N MET A 137 -0.09 2.51 -6.44
CA MET A 137 1.11 3.35 -6.46
C MET A 137 2.03 2.98 -5.29
N PRO A 138 3.37 3.06 -5.44
CA PRO A 138 4.28 2.88 -4.32
C PRO A 138 3.81 3.75 -3.15
N GLY A 139 3.60 3.13 -1.99
CA GLY A 139 3.23 3.86 -0.78
C GLY A 139 4.32 4.89 -0.41
N PRO A 140 3.99 5.94 0.37
CA PRO A 140 5.03 6.77 0.96
C PRO A 140 6.00 5.88 1.74
N CYS A 141 7.32 6.08 1.57
CA CYS A 141 8.34 5.30 2.27
C CYS A 141 8.16 5.45 3.79
N SER A 142 7.54 4.45 4.40
CA SER A 142 7.45 4.27 5.86
C SER A 142 8.65 3.48 6.38
N CYS A 143 9.80 3.63 5.70
CA CYS A 143 11.08 3.04 6.05
C CYS A 143 11.63 3.71 7.34
N GLY A 144 10.97 3.49 8.48
CA GLY A 144 11.41 3.96 9.79
C GLY A 144 10.54 4.98 10.50
N ALA A 145 9.22 4.98 10.31
CA ALA A 145 8.34 5.66 11.28
C ALA A 145 8.25 4.85 12.60
N ASN A 146 8.30 3.51 12.53
CA ASN A 146 8.20 2.61 13.69
C ASN A 146 9.31 1.54 13.74
N LYS A 147 10.53 1.84 13.27
CA LYS A 147 11.65 0.90 13.39
C LYS A 147 12.73 1.49 14.27
N ALA A 148 13.06 0.79 15.34
CA ALA A 148 14.17 1.13 16.22
C ALA A 148 15.46 1.27 15.40
N LYS A 149 16.04 2.48 15.39
CA LYS A 149 17.29 2.80 14.71
C LYS A 149 18.27 3.31 15.76
N SER A 150 19.43 2.67 15.84
CA SER A 150 20.56 3.14 16.63
C SER A 150 21.83 2.82 15.85
N ALA A 151 22.55 3.86 15.44
CA ALA A 151 23.80 3.71 14.71
C ALA A 151 24.65 4.95 14.85
N PHE A 152 25.96 4.77 15.06
CA PHE A 152 26.93 5.84 15.06
C PHE A 152 28.19 5.45 14.31
N SER A 153 28.84 6.44 13.72
CA SER A 153 30.19 6.33 13.18
C SER A 153 30.92 7.62 13.47
N VAL A 154 32.07 7.51 14.12
CA VAL A 154 32.82 8.64 14.67
C VAL A 154 34.30 8.48 14.42
N ALA A 155 34.99 9.61 14.30
CA ALA A 155 36.43 9.69 14.07
C ALA A 155 37.10 10.54 15.15
N VAL A 156 38.38 10.28 15.39
CA VAL A 156 39.23 11.16 16.21
C VAL A 156 39.75 12.33 15.38
N THR A 157 40.02 13.46 16.03
CA THR A 157 40.78 14.57 15.43
C THR A 157 42.13 14.83 16.10
N LYS A 158 42.54 13.94 17.03
CA LYS A 158 43.77 14.09 17.81
C LYS A 158 44.47 12.74 17.98
N SER A 159 45.77 12.73 17.73
CA SER A 159 46.65 11.59 18.00
C SER A 159 46.95 11.46 19.49
N TYR A 160 47.41 10.27 19.88
CA TYR A 160 47.92 9.97 21.23
C TYR A 160 46.93 10.31 22.35
N PRO A 161 45.74 9.68 22.36
CA PRO A 161 44.75 9.91 23.41
C PRO A 161 45.32 9.52 24.78
N ARG A 162 44.70 10.07 25.84
CA ARG A 162 45.07 9.75 27.21
C ARG A 162 44.80 8.27 27.50
N GLU A 163 45.73 7.64 28.20
CA GLU A 163 45.65 6.24 28.59
C GLU A 163 44.67 6.02 29.74
N ARG A 164 44.11 4.82 29.83
CA ARG A 164 43.17 4.37 30.88
C ARG A 164 41.89 5.22 31.01
N LEU A 165 41.56 5.98 29.99
CA LEU A 165 40.34 6.77 29.87
C LEU A 165 39.65 6.45 28.55
N PRO A 166 38.31 6.61 28.47
CA PRO A 166 37.60 6.52 27.20
C PRO A 166 38.20 7.48 26.16
N ILE A 167 38.47 6.95 24.96
CA ILE A 167 38.93 7.73 23.82
C ILE A 167 37.73 8.53 23.31
N LYS A 168 37.92 9.84 23.17
CA LYS A 168 36.91 10.75 22.67
C LYS A 168 37.04 10.88 21.15
N PHE A 169 36.08 10.32 20.43
CA PHE A 169 35.94 10.53 19.00
C PHE A 169 35.02 11.73 18.80
N ASP A 170 35.63 12.87 18.46
CA ASP A 170 34.98 14.18 18.45
C ASP A 170 34.42 14.59 17.08
N LYS A 171 34.87 13.93 16.00
CA LYS A 171 34.32 14.12 14.65
C LYS A 171 33.17 13.13 14.42
N ILE A 172 31.94 13.63 14.48
CA ILE A 172 30.73 12.83 14.20
C ILE A 172 30.55 12.70 12.69
N LEU A 173 30.57 11.47 12.17
CA LEU A 173 30.21 11.17 10.78
C LEU A 173 28.71 10.84 10.67
N MET A 174 28.20 10.09 11.65
CA MET A 174 26.79 9.72 11.80
C MET A 174 26.49 9.44 13.27
N ASN A 175 25.30 9.79 13.75
CA ASN A 175 24.83 9.48 15.12
C ASN A 175 23.29 9.38 15.18
N GLU A 176 22.75 8.43 14.43
CA GLU A 176 21.31 8.14 14.39
C GLU A 176 20.87 7.54 15.75
N GLY A 177 19.83 8.12 16.36
CA GLY A 177 19.40 7.78 17.71
C GLY A 177 20.15 8.53 18.83
N ALA A 178 21.15 9.36 18.48
CA ALA A 178 21.92 10.18 19.41
C ALA A 178 22.55 9.39 20.59
N ASN A 179 22.88 8.12 20.35
CA ASN A 179 23.38 7.19 21.37
C ASN A 179 24.86 7.34 21.66
N TYR A 180 25.63 7.97 20.76
CA TYR A 180 27.03 8.27 21.02
C TYR A 180 27.22 9.68 21.59
N ASN A 181 27.98 9.78 22.68
CA ASN A 181 28.33 11.05 23.31
C ASN A 181 29.82 11.36 23.10
N SER A 182 30.12 12.34 22.25
CA SER A 182 31.50 12.77 21.93
C SER A 182 32.24 13.41 23.11
N SER A 183 31.52 13.96 24.09
CA SER A 183 32.14 14.55 25.28
C SER A 183 32.68 13.49 26.24
N SER A 184 32.01 12.33 26.32
CA SER A 184 32.44 11.20 27.15
C SER A 184 33.25 10.16 26.39
N GLY A 185 33.09 10.06 25.06
CA GLY A 185 33.69 9.03 24.23
C GLY A 185 32.91 7.70 24.21
N LYS A 186 31.70 7.68 24.77
CA LYS A 186 30.92 6.46 24.99
C LYS A 186 29.66 6.40 24.14
N PHE A 187 29.32 5.19 23.72
CA PHE A 187 27.99 4.82 23.26
C PHE A 187 27.15 4.37 24.47
N VAL A 188 25.92 4.86 24.58
CA VAL A 188 24.94 4.47 25.60
C VAL A 188 23.73 3.88 24.90
N CYS A 189 23.44 2.62 25.21
CA CYS A 189 22.36 1.87 24.60
C CYS A 189 20.99 2.41 25.02
N SER A 190 20.17 2.88 24.08
CA SER A 190 18.76 3.24 24.36
C SER A 190 17.77 2.18 23.90
N ILE A 191 18.19 1.25 23.04
CA ILE A 191 17.36 0.20 22.46
C ILE A 191 18.01 -1.14 22.78
N PRO A 192 17.46 -1.96 23.70
CA PRO A 192 17.95 -3.30 23.95
C PRO A 192 17.97 -4.14 22.68
N GLY A 193 19.03 -4.92 22.50
CA GLY A 193 19.20 -5.74 21.30
C GLY A 193 20.62 -6.20 21.03
N ILE A 194 20.81 -6.70 19.80
CA ILE A 194 22.09 -7.17 19.28
C ILE A 194 22.73 -6.06 18.44
N TYR A 195 23.95 -5.68 18.82
CA TYR A 195 24.73 -4.63 18.18
C TYR A 195 26.01 -5.19 17.57
N TYR A 196 26.39 -4.65 16.41
CA TYR A 196 27.73 -4.82 15.85
C TYR A 196 28.58 -3.60 16.17
N PHE A 197 29.80 -3.81 16.65
CA PHE A 197 30.79 -2.76 16.85
C PHE A 197 32.05 -3.09 16.07
N THR A 198 32.63 -2.06 15.47
CA THR A 198 33.91 -2.16 14.76
C THR A 198 34.71 -0.89 14.90
N TYR A 199 36.03 -1.01 14.83
CA TYR A 199 36.95 0.11 14.79
C TYR A 199 38.10 -0.20 13.86
N ASP A 200 38.61 0.87 13.24
CA ASP A 200 39.76 0.87 12.35
C ASP A 200 40.69 1.98 12.84
N ILE A 201 41.83 1.61 13.38
CA ILE A 201 42.74 2.53 14.06
C ILE A 201 44.05 2.59 13.31
N THR A 202 44.37 3.76 12.78
CA THR A 202 45.72 4.02 12.28
C THR A 202 46.63 4.26 13.47
N LEU A 203 47.82 3.66 13.45
CA LEU A 203 48.83 3.85 14.49
C LEU A 203 50.18 4.33 13.91
N ALA A 204 50.86 5.20 14.65
CA ALA A 204 52.13 5.81 14.23
C ALA A 204 53.04 6.11 15.43
N ASN A 205 54.35 5.94 15.27
CA ASN A 205 55.43 6.27 16.22
C ASN A 205 55.45 5.51 17.56
N LYS A 206 54.32 4.99 18.03
CA LYS A 206 54.20 4.19 19.25
C LYS A 206 53.40 2.92 18.98
N HIS A 207 53.60 1.88 19.79
CA HIS A 207 52.74 0.70 19.79
C HIS A 207 51.30 1.06 20.20
N LEU A 208 50.36 0.19 19.86
CA LEU A 208 48.94 0.35 20.18
C LEU A 208 48.44 -0.82 21.04
N ALA A 209 47.80 -0.50 22.17
CA ALA A 209 47.02 -1.45 22.96
C ALA A 209 45.64 -0.86 23.26
N ILE A 210 44.69 -1.09 22.35
CA ILE A 210 43.33 -0.56 22.43
C ILE A 210 42.35 -1.68 22.78
N GLY A 211 41.39 -1.38 23.66
CA GLY A 211 40.38 -2.33 24.07
C GLY A 211 38.97 -1.78 23.87
N LEU A 212 38.09 -2.62 23.35
CA LEU A 212 36.65 -2.38 23.36
C LEU A 212 36.10 -2.81 24.71
N VAL A 213 35.47 -1.87 25.40
CA VAL A 213 34.97 -2.05 26.76
C VAL A 213 33.45 -1.97 26.75
N HIS A 214 32.82 -2.91 27.44
CA HIS A 214 31.38 -2.94 27.71
C HIS A 214 31.20 -2.99 29.23
N ASN A 215 30.57 -1.97 29.82
CA ASN A 215 30.32 -1.84 31.26
C ASN A 215 31.57 -2.11 32.12
N GLY A 216 32.71 -1.57 31.70
CA GLY A 216 34.00 -1.70 32.41
C GLY A 216 34.77 -3.00 32.14
N GLN A 217 34.19 -3.96 31.40
CA GLN A 217 34.85 -5.20 31.03
C GLN A 217 35.36 -5.15 29.58
N TYR A 218 36.61 -5.56 29.37
CA TYR A 218 37.18 -5.69 28.02
C TYR A 218 36.54 -6.85 27.27
N ARG A 219 35.94 -6.55 26.11
CA ARG A 219 35.38 -7.54 25.18
C ARG A 219 36.36 -7.89 24.07
N ILE A 220 37.12 -6.90 23.61
CA ILE A 220 38.24 -7.09 22.68
C ILE A 220 39.45 -6.38 23.26
N LYS A 221 40.63 -6.99 23.10
CA LYS A 221 41.93 -6.35 23.27
C LYS A 221 42.71 -6.52 21.98
N THR A 222 43.00 -5.41 21.32
CA THR A 222 43.81 -5.37 20.10
C THR A 222 45.18 -4.80 20.45
N PHE A 223 46.21 -5.52 20.02
CA PHE A 223 47.60 -5.12 20.15
C PHE A 223 48.21 -5.00 18.77
N ASP A 224 48.93 -3.91 18.55
CA ASP A 224 49.69 -3.71 17.32
C ASP A 224 51.06 -3.10 17.64
N ALA A 225 52.11 -3.71 17.09
CA ALA A 225 53.48 -3.35 17.35
C ALA A 225 54.02 -2.50 16.19
N ASN A 226 54.04 -1.18 16.37
CA ASN A 226 54.66 -0.28 15.41
C ASN A 226 56.18 -0.54 15.28
N THR A 227 56.66 -0.70 14.04
CA THR A 227 58.10 -0.90 13.71
C THR A 227 58.77 0.30 13.02
N GLY A 228 58.14 1.47 13.04
CA GLY A 228 58.63 2.72 12.46
C GLY A 228 57.80 3.23 11.27
N ASN A 229 56.75 2.51 10.86
CA ASN A 229 55.83 2.88 9.79
C ASN A 229 54.43 3.19 10.34
N HIS A 230 53.49 3.43 9.44
CA HIS A 230 52.07 3.54 9.78
C HIS A 230 51.40 2.20 9.54
N ASP A 231 50.72 1.68 10.56
CA ASP A 231 49.98 0.43 10.50
C ASP A 231 48.48 0.70 10.77
N ILE A 232 47.63 -0.27 10.44
CA ILE A 232 46.19 -0.21 10.69
C ILE A 232 45.80 -1.43 11.53
N ALA A 233 45.26 -1.16 12.72
CA ALA A 233 44.74 -2.16 13.61
C ALA A 233 43.21 -2.06 13.67
N SER A 234 42.53 -3.16 13.37
CA SER A 234 41.07 -3.23 13.39
C SER A 234 40.57 -4.28 14.37
N GLY A 235 39.33 -4.10 14.81
CA GLY A 235 38.63 -5.08 15.63
C GLY A 235 37.13 -4.97 15.42
N SER A 236 36.44 -6.09 15.58
CA SER A 236 34.98 -6.09 15.56
C SER A 236 34.39 -7.19 16.45
N THR A 237 33.20 -6.95 16.97
CA THR A 237 32.46 -7.93 17.75
C THR A 237 30.97 -7.65 17.72
N ILE A 238 30.19 -8.66 18.09
CA ILE A 238 28.75 -8.56 18.28
C ILE A 238 28.49 -8.60 19.79
N LEU A 239 27.69 -7.66 20.29
CA LEU A 239 27.30 -7.60 21.69
C LEU A 239 25.77 -7.57 21.82
N SER A 240 25.24 -8.33 22.77
CA SER A 240 23.89 -8.12 23.28
C SER A 240 23.96 -7.04 24.36
N LEU A 241 23.19 -5.97 24.18
CA LEU A 241 23.14 -4.82 25.07
C LEU A 241 21.74 -4.67 25.65
N LYS A 242 21.69 -4.34 26.94
CA LYS A 242 20.50 -3.87 27.64
C LYS A 242 20.42 -2.35 27.58
N GLN A 243 19.28 -1.80 28.00
CA GLN A 243 19.14 -0.36 28.15
C GLN A 243 20.17 0.18 29.14
N ASP A 244 20.74 1.35 28.81
CA ASP A 244 21.79 2.06 29.55
C ASP A 244 23.16 1.37 29.62
N ASP A 245 23.35 0.23 28.94
CA ASP A 245 24.68 -0.36 28.78
C ASP A 245 25.61 0.59 28.02
N GLU A 246 26.83 0.72 28.50
CA GLU A 246 27.86 1.60 27.94
C GLU A 246 28.92 0.80 27.17
N VAL A 247 29.26 1.28 25.96
CA VAL A 247 30.34 0.73 25.13
C VAL A 247 31.29 1.83 24.70
N TRP A 248 32.60 1.59 24.81
CA TRP A 248 33.62 2.56 24.39
C TRP A 248 34.96 1.89 24.06
N LEU A 249 35.89 2.68 23.52
CA LEU A 249 37.28 2.28 23.33
C LEU A 249 38.20 3.00 24.30
N GLN A 250 39.21 2.31 24.83
CA GLN A 250 40.26 2.94 25.63
C GLN A 250 41.60 2.27 25.42
N ILE A 251 42.68 3.04 25.63
CA ILE A 251 44.03 2.50 25.71
C ILE A 251 44.21 1.90 27.11
N PHE A 252 44.52 0.60 27.19
CA PHE A 252 44.58 -0.10 28.48
C PHE A 252 46.00 -0.38 28.98
N TYR A 253 47.00 -0.24 28.12
CA TYR A 253 48.40 -0.48 28.45
C TYR A 253 49.19 0.82 28.41
N SER A 254 50.10 1.02 29.36
CA SER A 254 50.90 2.24 29.45
C SER A 254 51.86 2.37 28.28
N GLU A 255 52.08 3.58 27.79
CA GLU A 255 52.98 3.91 26.67
C GLU A 255 52.60 3.28 25.32
N GLN A 256 51.41 2.68 25.22
CA GLN A 256 50.91 2.05 23.99
C GLN A 256 49.68 2.79 23.43
N ASN A 257 49.75 4.12 23.43
CA ASN A 257 48.70 5.00 22.92
C ASN A 257 48.96 5.47 21.47
N GLY A 258 49.59 4.65 20.63
CA GLY A 258 50.02 5.01 19.28
C GLY A 258 48.95 5.36 18.26
N LEU A 259 47.68 5.46 18.65
CA LEU A 259 46.58 5.91 17.80
C LEU A 259 46.92 7.27 17.18
N PHE A 260 46.76 7.36 15.87
CA PHE A 260 47.21 8.48 15.06
C PHE A 260 46.08 9.03 14.19
N TYR A 261 46.16 10.32 13.93
CA TYR A 261 45.27 11.09 13.09
C TYR A 261 46.08 12.14 12.31
N ASP A 262 45.77 12.27 11.02
CA ASP A 262 46.25 13.36 10.17
C ASP A 262 45.08 13.83 9.27
N PRO A 263 44.75 15.14 9.27
CA PRO A 263 43.58 15.65 8.56
C PRO A 263 43.61 15.45 7.04
N TYR A 264 44.76 15.14 6.44
CA TYR A 264 44.92 15.03 4.99
C TYR A 264 44.80 13.60 4.47
N TRP A 265 45.20 12.59 5.24
CA TRP A 265 45.38 11.25 4.68
C TRP A 265 45.03 10.08 5.60
N THR A 266 44.68 10.31 6.88
CA THR A 266 44.27 9.21 7.76
C THR A 266 43.21 9.59 8.80
N ASP A 267 42.21 8.72 8.94
CA ASP A 267 41.23 8.74 10.03
C ASP A 267 41.40 7.47 10.89
N SER A 268 41.08 7.58 12.18
CA SER A 268 40.84 6.42 13.05
C SER A 268 39.38 6.43 13.48
N LEU A 269 38.66 5.34 13.22
CA LEU A 269 37.21 5.25 13.26
C LEU A 269 36.72 4.32 14.37
N PHE A 270 35.55 4.63 14.90
CA PHE A 270 34.76 3.75 15.75
C PHE A 270 33.30 3.80 15.30
N THR A 271 32.73 2.64 15.01
CA THR A 271 31.39 2.50 14.45
C THR A 271 30.63 1.43 15.22
N GLY A 272 29.34 1.67 15.44
CA GLY A 272 28.45 0.67 16.00
C GLY A 272 27.01 0.87 15.56
N PHE A 273 26.27 -0.22 15.37
CA PHE A 273 24.87 -0.16 14.98
C PHE A 273 24.08 -1.36 15.48
N LEU A 274 22.79 -1.11 15.71
CA LEU A 274 21.79 -2.12 16.03
C LEU A 274 21.55 -3.02 14.83
N ILE A 275 21.69 -4.33 15.02
CA ILE A 275 21.34 -5.35 14.04
C ILE A 275 19.88 -5.76 14.23
N TYR A 276 19.53 -6.17 15.45
CA TYR A 276 18.20 -6.65 15.82
C TYR A 276 17.81 -6.08 17.19
N PRO A 277 16.70 -5.33 17.31
CA PRO A 277 16.13 -4.99 18.62
C PRO A 277 15.55 -6.24 19.29
N ASP A 278 15.55 -6.24 20.62
CA ASP A 278 14.87 -7.27 21.40
C ASP A 278 13.35 -7.23 21.13
N GLN A 279 12.73 -8.41 21.10
CA GLN A 279 11.33 -8.53 20.72
C GLN A 279 10.39 -7.96 21.80
N GLU A 280 10.76 -8.02 23.08
CA GLU A 280 10.01 -7.36 24.15
C GLU A 280 9.93 -5.84 23.92
N TYR A 281 11.04 -5.20 23.54
CA TYR A 281 11.09 -3.77 23.28
C TYR A 281 10.17 -3.35 22.12
N LEU A 282 10.10 -4.16 21.06
CA LEU A 282 9.18 -3.89 19.94
C LEU A 282 7.71 -4.05 20.30
N ASN A 283 7.38 -4.84 21.33
CA ASN A 283 6.00 -5.03 21.77
C ASN A 283 5.51 -3.89 22.69
N GLU A 284 6.43 -3.09 23.23
CA GLU A 284 6.15 -1.96 24.14
C GLU A 284 5.96 -0.61 23.41
N ILE A 285 6.32 -0.53 22.12
CA ILE A 285 6.19 0.66 21.25
C ILE A 285 4.94 0.54 20.38
#